data_AF-A0A9E6Z9N9-F1
#
_entry.id   AF-A0A9E6Z9N9-F1
#
_cell.length_a   1.000
_cell.length_b   1.000
_cell.length_c   1.000
_cell.angle_alpha   90.00
_cell.angle_beta   90.00
_cell.angle_gamma   90.00
#
_symmetry.space_group_name_H-M   'P 1'
#
loop_
_entity.id
_entity.type
_entity.pdbx_description
1 polymer ?
#
loop_
_entity_poly.entity_id
_entity_poly.type
_entity_poly.pdbx_seq_one_letter_code
_entity_poly.pdbx_strand_id
1 'polypeptide(L)'
;MQIVIMDYQRRWAEEYAAIEQAIKGVVGPEVQRIDHIGSTSVPGLAAKDIIDIQLSVTAIEPVEVYGKGLESLGYFEKPGNLERNKRYFRESGEMRRTHIHIRESGAFGQQFALLFRDYLRASPEECEYYAAQKRELAKQEWENVSDFGDAKDPLFWEIMRRANAWQQDTAWRSG
;
A
#
# COMPACT_ATOMS: atom_id res chain seq x y z
N MET A 1 -3.37 18.08 13.71
CA MET A 1 -3.95 18.06 12.36
C MET A 1 -5.09 17.05 12.31
N GLN A 2 -6.07 17.29 11.45
CA GLN A 2 -7.17 16.36 11.22
C GLN A 2 -6.86 15.44 10.04
N ILE A 3 -7.09 14.14 10.22
CA ILE A 3 -6.93 13.16 9.14
C ILE A 3 -8.24 13.06 8.37
N VAL A 4 -8.20 13.33 7.06
CA VAL A 4 -9.37 13.21 6.20
C VAL A 4 -9.46 11.77 5.67
N ILE A 5 -10.53 11.08 6.07
CA ILE A 5 -10.92 9.78 5.52
C ILE A 5 -12.15 10.00 4.63
N MET A 6 -12.00 9.68 3.36
CA MET A 6 -13.04 9.84 2.35
C MET A 6 -13.69 8.50 2.03
N ASP A 7 -14.94 8.56 1.59
CA ASP A 7 -15.61 7.40 0.99
C ASP A 7 -14.85 6.93 -0.24
N TYR A 8 -15.00 5.65 -0.56
CA TYR A 8 -14.31 5.05 -1.70
C TYR A 8 -14.56 5.82 -2.99
N GLN A 9 -13.47 6.15 -3.69
CA GLN A 9 -13.53 6.84 -4.97
C GLN A 9 -13.13 5.89 -6.10
N ARG A 10 -14.00 5.73 -7.12
CA ARG A 10 -13.70 4.89 -8.30
C ARG A 10 -12.45 5.35 -9.04
N ARG A 11 -12.17 6.67 -9.03
CA ARG A 11 -10.97 7.27 -9.64
C ARG A 11 -9.67 6.67 -9.10
N TRP A 12 -9.63 6.11 -7.89
CA TRP A 12 -8.41 5.51 -7.34
C TRP A 12 -7.92 4.33 -8.16
N ALA A 13 -8.83 3.54 -8.74
CA ALA A 13 -8.45 2.44 -9.62
C ALA A 13 -7.88 2.97 -10.96
N GLU A 14 -8.47 4.04 -11.50
CA GLU A 14 -8.03 4.71 -12.74
C GLU A 14 -6.66 5.39 -12.55
N GLU A 15 -6.50 6.13 -11.45
CA GLU A 15 -5.25 6.76 -11.04
C GLU A 15 -4.13 5.72 -10.85
N TYR A 16 -4.41 4.62 -10.15
CA TYR A 16 -3.47 3.52 -10.01
C TYR A 16 -3.09 2.94 -11.37
N ALA A 17 -4.05 2.66 -12.25
CA ALA A 17 -3.77 2.07 -13.56
C ALA A 17 -2.87 2.97 -14.42
N ALA A 18 -3.08 4.29 -14.37
CA ALA A 18 -2.22 5.26 -15.05
C ALA A 18 -0.78 5.25 -14.48
N ILE A 19 -0.63 5.22 -13.16
CA ILE A 19 0.68 5.17 -12.50
C ILE A 19 1.37 3.84 -12.79
N GLU A 20 0.65 2.73 -12.69
CA GLU A 20 1.16 1.39 -13.01
C GLU A 20 1.69 1.34 -14.45
N GLN A 21 0.93 1.86 -15.42
CA GLN A 21 1.35 1.88 -16.81
C GLN A 21 2.61 2.73 -17.03
N ALA A 22 2.73 3.87 -16.34
CA ALA A 22 3.94 4.70 -16.39
C ALA A 22 5.15 3.95 -15.81
N ILE A 23 4.98 3.32 -14.63
CA ILE A 23 6.06 2.53 -13.99
C ILE A 23 6.49 1.37 -14.89
N LYS A 24 5.55 0.61 -15.49
CA LYS A 24 5.86 -0.47 -16.44
C LYS A 24 6.73 -0.01 -17.62
N GLY A 25 6.59 1.24 -18.04
CA GLY A 25 7.36 1.81 -19.14
C GLY A 25 8.84 2.12 -18.81
N VAL A 26 9.21 2.17 -17.54
CA VAL A 26 10.55 2.59 -17.10
C VAL A 26 11.29 1.56 -16.25
N VAL A 27 10.61 0.51 -15.77
CA VAL A 27 11.23 -0.55 -14.96
C VAL A 27 11.60 -1.77 -15.80
N GLY A 28 12.68 -2.43 -15.40
CA GLY A 28 13.20 -3.63 -16.04
C GLY A 28 12.54 -4.94 -15.58
N PRO A 29 13.00 -6.08 -16.12
CA PRO A 29 12.48 -7.42 -15.79
C PRO A 29 12.65 -7.83 -14.32
N GLU A 30 13.45 -7.11 -13.55
CA GLU A 30 13.65 -7.33 -12.12
C GLU A 30 12.39 -6.99 -11.32
N VAL A 31 11.53 -6.09 -11.82
CA VAL A 31 10.20 -5.85 -11.26
C VAL A 31 9.24 -6.90 -11.82
N GLN A 32 9.00 -7.94 -11.05
CA GLN A 32 8.17 -9.07 -11.46
C GLN A 32 6.68 -8.74 -11.45
N ARG A 33 6.25 -7.87 -10.53
CA ARG A 33 4.84 -7.47 -10.35
C ARG A 33 4.71 -6.05 -9.84
N ILE A 34 3.62 -5.42 -10.22
CA ILE A 34 3.19 -4.12 -9.70
C ILE A 34 1.74 -4.30 -9.25
N ASP A 35 1.48 -4.05 -7.97
CA ASP A 35 0.19 -4.32 -7.34
C ASP A 35 -0.34 -3.06 -6.65
N HIS A 36 -1.60 -2.71 -6.88
CA HIS A 36 -2.32 -1.75 -6.04
C HIS A 36 -2.52 -2.40 -4.67
N ILE A 37 -2.04 -1.76 -3.61
CA ILE A 37 -2.20 -2.20 -2.23
C ILE A 37 -2.80 -1.07 -1.38
N GLY A 38 -2.89 -1.28 -0.07
CA GLY A 38 -3.46 -0.29 0.85
C GLY A 38 -4.97 -0.13 0.67
N SER A 39 -5.55 0.82 1.40
CA SER A 39 -7.02 0.94 1.47
C SER A 39 -7.66 1.38 0.15
N THR A 40 -6.97 2.18 -0.67
CA THR A 40 -7.50 2.67 -1.96
C THR A 40 -7.62 1.56 -3.00
N SER A 41 -6.98 0.41 -2.79
CA SER A 41 -7.10 -0.78 -3.64
C SER A 41 -8.32 -1.64 -3.35
N VAL A 42 -9.09 -1.36 -2.29
CA VAL A 42 -10.25 -2.16 -1.89
C VAL A 42 -11.54 -1.40 -2.24
N PRO A 43 -12.32 -1.87 -3.23
CA PRO A 43 -13.61 -1.26 -3.55
C PRO A 43 -14.53 -1.17 -2.33
N GLY A 44 -15.11 0.01 -2.11
CA GLY A 44 -15.99 0.29 -0.96
C GLY A 44 -15.26 0.69 0.33
N LEU A 45 -13.93 0.55 0.41
CA LEU A 45 -13.18 0.91 1.63
C LEU A 45 -12.88 2.41 1.68
N ALA A 46 -13.38 3.09 2.71
CA ALA A 46 -13.02 4.47 2.99
C ALA A 46 -11.52 4.62 3.32
N ALA A 47 -10.86 5.66 2.83
CA ALA A 47 -9.41 5.80 2.93
C ALA A 47 -8.93 7.25 2.94
N LYS A 48 -7.65 7.45 3.30
CA LYS A 48 -6.92 8.67 2.92
C LYS A 48 -6.74 8.66 1.42
N ASP A 49 -6.76 9.83 0.79
CA ASP A 49 -6.60 9.98 -0.65
C ASP A 49 -5.13 9.79 -1.08
N ILE A 50 -4.60 8.58 -0.96
CA ILE A 50 -3.21 8.20 -1.26
C ILE A 50 -3.20 6.84 -1.99
N ILE A 51 -2.50 6.75 -3.11
CA ILE A 51 -2.31 5.48 -3.82
C ILE A 51 -1.10 4.76 -3.23
N ASP A 52 -1.27 3.56 -2.67
CA ASP A 52 -0.17 2.72 -2.22
C ASP A 52 0.09 1.61 -3.27
N ILE A 53 1.33 1.51 -3.74
CA ILE A 53 1.75 0.57 -4.79
C ILE A 53 2.84 -0.33 -4.22
N GLN A 54 2.78 -1.61 -4.56
CA GLN A 54 3.83 -2.57 -4.28
C GLN A 54 4.53 -2.99 -5.57
N LEU A 55 5.85 -2.84 -5.62
CA LEU A 55 6.71 -3.48 -6.62
C LEU A 55 7.32 -4.72 -5.98
N SER A 56 7.06 -5.89 -6.58
CA SER A 56 7.70 -7.14 -6.19
C SER A 56 8.93 -7.35 -7.07
N VAL A 57 10.12 -7.30 -6.48
CA VAL A 57 11.40 -7.39 -7.20
C VAL A 57 12.11 -8.71 -6.97
N THR A 58 12.98 -9.13 -7.89
CA THR A 58 13.84 -10.31 -7.69
C THR A 58 14.84 -10.11 -6.55
N ALA A 59 15.36 -8.90 -6.39
CA ALA A 59 16.22 -8.48 -5.29
C ALA A 59 16.01 -7.00 -4.98
N ILE A 60 16.08 -6.61 -3.71
CA ILE A 60 15.99 -5.19 -3.29
C ILE A 60 17.29 -4.40 -3.47
N GLU A 61 18.36 -5.08 -3.85
CA GLU A 61 19.66 -4.47 -4.15
C GLU A 61 20.23 -5.10 -5.44
N PRO A 62 20.92 -4.33 -6.29
CA PRO A 62 21.17 -2.89 -6.17
C PRO A 62 19.93 -2.03 -6.52
N VAL A 63 19.64 -1.00 -5.71
CA VAL A 63 18.46 -0.11 -5.89
C VAL A 63 18.43 0.53 -7.28
N GLU A 64 19.58 0.83 -7.87
CA GLU A 64 19.72 1.54 -9.14
C GLU A 64 19.04 0.85 -10.32
N VAL A 65 18.81 -0.47 -10.22
CA VAL A 65 18.19 -1.30 -11.26
C VAL A 65 16.76 -0.87 -11.55
N TYR A 66 16.01 -0.48 -10.53
CA TYR A 66 14.64 0.04 -10.67
C TYR A 66 14.53 1.52 -10.26
N GLY A 67 15.43 2.00 -9.40
CA GLY A 67 15.41 3.34 -8.82
C GLY A 67 15.50 4.43 -9.89
N LYS A 68 16.40 4.29 -10.88
CA LYS A 68 16.55 5.28 -11.96
C LYS A 68 15.28 5.44 -12.80
N GLY A 69 14.56 4.35 -13.04
CA GLY A 69 13.27 4.39 -13.74
C GLY A 69 12.23 5.17 -12.95
N LEU A 70 12.11 4.86 -11.65
CA LEU A 70 11.21 5.57 -10.74
C LEU A 70 11.55 7.06 -10.60
N GLU A 71 12.83 7.40 -10.48
CA GLU A 71 13.32 8.78 -10.42
C GLU A 71 12.97 9.56 -11.68
N SER A 72 13.05 8.93 -12.86
CA SER A 72 12.67 9.57 -14.13
C SER A 72 11.17 9.92 -14.21
N LEU A 73 10.34 9.25 -13.41
CA LEU A 73 8.92 9.55 -13.24
C LEU A 73 8.63 10.51 -12.08
N GLY A 74 9.67 10.99 -11.38
CA GLY A 74 9.54 11.89 -10.23
C GLY A 74 9.28 11.20 -8.90
N TYR A 75 9.55 9.89 -8.80
CA TYR A 75 9.50 9.13 -7.54
C TYR A 75 10.90 8.93 -6.98
N PHE A 76 11.13 9.34 -5.73
CA PHE A 76 12.43 9.30 -5.08
C PHE A 76 12.39 8.47 -3.80
N GLU A 77 13.50 7.80 -3.49
CA GLU A 77 13.62 7.07 -2.24
C GLU A 77 13.48 8.04 -1.05
N LYS A 78 12.60 7.68 -0.11
CA LYS A 78 12.38 8.45 1.09
C LYS A 78 13.59 8.25 2.03
N PRO A 79 14.32 9.32 2.40
CA PRO A 79 15.43 9.20 3.33
C PRO A 79 14.93 8.77 4.72
N GLY A 80 15.79 8.04 5.44
CA GLY A 80 15.49 7.60 6.81
C GLY A 80 14.53 6.41 6.92
N ASN A 81 14.32 5.65 5.84
CA ASN A 81 13.64 4.35 5.94
C ASN A 81 14.50 3.38 6.76
N LEU A 82 14.03 3.00 7.95
CA LEU A 82 14.75 2.10 8.85
C LEU A 82 14.54 0.61 8.47
N GLU A 83 13.53 0.30 7.67
CA GLU A 83 13.23 -1.06 7.25
C GLU A 83 14.20 -1.53 6.17
N ARG A 84 15.13 -2.41 6.54
CA ARG A 84 16.17 -2.92 5.64
C ARG A 84 15.64 -3.87 4.56
N ASN A 85 14.51 -4.52 4.82
CA ASN A 85 13.89 -5.52 3.95
C ASN A 85 12.92 -4.93 2.91
N LYS A 86 12.85 -3.61 2.80
CA LYS A 86 12.10 -2.92 1.74
C LYS A 86 12.78 -1.62 1.35
N ARG A 87 12.45 -1.10 0.18
CA ARG A 87 12.70 0.31 -0.18
C ARG A 87 11.37 1.04 -0.24
N TYR A 88 11.40 2.34 0.02
CA TYR A 88 10.20 3.15 0.07
C TYR A 88 10.40 4.44 -0.71
N PHE A 89 9.62 4.61 -1.77
CA PHE A 89 9.68 5.74 -2.67
C PHE A 89 8.42 6.60 -2.53
N ARG A 90 8.57 7.89 -2.76
CA ARG A 90 7.49 8.88 -2.76
C ARG A 90 7.60 9.82 -3.93
N GLU A 91 6.47 10.36 -4.33
CA GLU A 91 6.36 11.41 -5.34
C GLU A 91 7.10 12.69 -4.92
N SER A 92 7.53 13.46 -5.92
CA SER A 92 8.06 14.80 -5.75
C SER A 92 6.99 15.88 -6.01
N GLY A 93 7.18 17.06 -5.40
CA GLY A 93 6.33 18.22 -5.64
C GLY A 93 4.84 17.98 -5.38
N GLU A 94 4.01 18.46 -6.28
CA GLU A 94 2.53 18.42 -6.19
C GLU A 94 1.91 17.26 -6.99
N MET A 95 2.72 16.25 -7.33
CA MET A 95 2.22 15.05 -8.00
C MET A 95 1.14 14.34 -7.17
N ARG A 96 0.41 13.45 -7.83
CA ARG A 96 -0.56 12.57 -7.17
C ARG A 96 0.12 11.83 -6.01
N ARG A 97 -0.36 12.07 -4.78
CA ARG A 97 0.16 11.43 -3.55
C ARG A 97 0.21 9.91 -3.71
N THR A 98 1.42 9.35 -3.73
CA THR A 98 1.67 7.95 -4.08
C THR A 98 2.81 7.36 -3.26
N HIS A 99 2.55 6.24 -2.61
CA HIS A 99 3.53 5.50 -1.86
C HIS A 99 3.96 4.28 -2.65
N ILE A 100 5.25 4.15 -2.92
CA ILE A 100 5.78 2.98 -3.65
C ILE A 100 6.62 2.15 -2.69
N HIS A 101 6.14 0.95 -2.40
CA HIS A 101 6.81 -0.03 -1.55
C HIS A 101 7.48 -1.09 -2.41
N ILE A 102 8.80 -1.23 -2.30
CA ILE A 102 9.57 -2.19 -3.08
C ILE A 102 10.02 -3.30 -2.15
N ARG A 103 9.65 -4.53 -2.47
CA ARG A 103 9.90 -5.72 -1.64
C ARG A 103 10.33 -6.89 -2.51
N GLU A 104 11.18 -7.76 -1.98
CA GLU A 104 11.52 -9.00 -2.69
C GLU A 104 10.29 -9.89 -2.87
N SER A 105 10.22 -10.52 -4.03
CA SER A 105 9.17 -11.47 -4.37
C SER A 105 9.16 -12.64 -3.41
N GLY A 106 7.98 -12.97 -2.88
CA GLY A 106 7.82 -14.02 -1.87
C GLY A 106 8.25 -13.62 -0.45
N ALA A 107 8.84 -12.44 -0.23
CA ALA A 107 9.16 -11.98 1.11
C ALA A 107 7.89 -11.79 1.95
N PHE A 108 8.00 -11.95 3.27
CA PHE A 108 6.87 -11.81 4.19
C PHE A 108 6.11 -10.49 3.96
N GLY A 109 6.81 -9.36 3.93
CA GLY A 109 6.17 -8.05 3.72
C GLY A 109 5.45 -7.91 2.38
N GLN A 110 5.89 -8.63 1.34
CA GLN A 110 5.26 -8.65 0.02
C GLN A 110 3.92 -9.39 0.09
N GLN A 111 3.93 -10.60 0.64
CA GLN A 111 2.73 -11.41 0.80
C GLN A 111 1.73 -10.75 1.75
N PHE A 112 2.23 -10.16 2.83
CA PHE A 112 1.45 -9.54 3.89
C PHE A 112 0.60 -8.37 3.40
N ALA A 113 1.16 -7.51 2.54
CA ALA A 113 0.41 -6.40 1.95
C ALA A 113 -0.70 -6.88 1.00
N LEU A 114 -0.42 -7.94 0.22
CA LEU A 114 -1.38 -8.53 -0.72
C LEU A 114 -2.50 -9.26 0.02
N LEU A 115 -2.16 -10.03 1.05
CA LEU A 115 -3.11 -10.75 1.89
C LEU A 115 -4.12 -9.79 2.51
N PHE A 116 -3.64 -8.69 3.11
CA PHE A 116 -4.52 -7.69 3.71
C PHE A 116 -5.55 -7.15 2.72
N ARG A 117 -5.09 -6.78 1.52
CA ARG A 117 -5.93 -6.28 0.44
C ARG A 117 -6.96 -7.33 0.03
N ASP A 118 -6.51 -8.54 -0.27
CA ASP A 118 -7.36 -9.58 -0.86
C ASP A 118 -8.39 -10.08 0.16
N TYR A 119 -8.00 -10.18 1.44
CA TYR A 119 -8.94 -10.47 2.52
C TYR A 119 -10.05 -9.42 2.61
N LEU A 120 -9.69 -8.13 2.62
CA LEU A 120 -10.69 -7.06 2.70
C LEU A 120 -11.58 -6.97 1.45
N ARG A 121 -11.08 -7.38 0.28
CA ARG A 121 -11.90 -7.51 -0.93
C ARG A 121 -12.87 -8.69 -0.85
N ALA A 122 -12.47 -9.78 -0.20
CA ALA A 122 -13.28 -10.99 -0.06
C ALA A 122 -14.30 -10.91 1.10
N SER A 123 -14.11 -9.97 2.03
CA SER A 123 -14.90 -9.87 3.27
C SER A 123 -15.56 -8.49 3.42
N PRO A 124 -16.78 -8.29 2.87
CA PRO A 124 -17.49 -7.01 2.97
C PRO A 124 -17.68 -6.52 4.40
N GLU A 125 -18.00 -7.42 5.33
CA GLU A 125 -18.19 -7.10 6.75
C GLU A 125 -16.90 -6.54 7.40
N GLU A 126 -15.75 -7.11 7.05
CA GLU A 126 -14.44 -6.67 7.56
C GLU A 126 -14.01 -5.36 6.93
N CYS A 127 -14.35 -5.15 5.65
CA CYS A 127 -14.16 -3.89 4.95
C CYS A 127 -14.94 -2.76 5.63
N GLU A 128 -16.22 -3.00 5.94
CA GLU A 128 -17.09 -2.04 6.63
C GLU A 128 -16.60 -1.76 8.05
N TYR A 129 -16.26 -2.81 8.82
CA TYR A 129 -15.70 -2.68 10.15
C TYR A 129 -14.41 -1.86 10.16
N TYR A 130 -13.46 -2.19 9.28
CA TYR A 130 -12.20 -1.46 9.16
C TYR A 130 -12.41 0.01 8.74
N ALA A 131 -13.37 0.28 7.86
CA ALA A 131 -13.75 1.65 7.48
C ALA A 131 -14.30 2.44 8.68
N ALA A 132 -15.23 1.86 9.44
CA ALA A 132 -15.85 2.49 10.60
C ALA A 132 -14.80 2.85 11.67
N GLN A 133 -13.92 1.91 12.01
CA GLN A 133 -12.87 2.14 13.01
C GLN A 133 -11.87 3.22 12.57
N LYS A 134 -11.49 3.27 11.28
CA LYS A 134 -10.64 4.36 10.76
C LYS A 134 -11.33 5.72 10.82
N ARG A 135 -12.62 5.80 10.54
CA ARG A 135 -13.38 7.06 10.65
C ARG A 135 -13.45 7.51 12.10
N GLU A 136 -13.67 6.59 13.04
CA GLU A 136 -13.68 6.92 14.46
C GLU A 136 -12.32 7.45 14.92
N LEU A 137 -11.23 6.76 14.56
CA LEU A 137 -9.87 7.19 14.89
C LEU A 137 -9.53 8.56 14.29
N ALA A 138 -10.03 8.85 13.08
CA ALA A 138 -9.81 10.11 12.40
C ALA A 138 -10.55 11.32 13.01
N LYS A 139 -11.50 11.10 13.95
CA LYS A 139 -12.15 12.19 14.70
C LYS A 139 -11.22 12.85 15.72
N GLN A 140 -10.12 12.18 16.09
CA GLN A 140 -9.13 12.71 17.01
C GLN A 140 -8.18 13.68 16.29
N GLU A 141 -7.58 14.60 17.05
CA GLU A 141 -6.50 15.43 16.56
C GLU A 141 -5.16 14.71 16.73
N TRP A 142 -4.32 14.76 15.70
CA TRP A 142 -3.01 14.09 15.67
C TRP A 142 -1.90 15.10 15.49
N GLU A 143 -0.79 15.00 16.23
CA GLU A 143 0.32 15.93 16.04
C GLU A 143 0.93 15.77 14.63
N ASN A 144 1.08 14.53 14.18
CA ASN A 144 1.55 14.22 12.84
C ASN A 144 0.85 12.98 12.23
N VAL A 145 1.10 12.72 10.94
CA VAL A 145 0.48 11.59 10.21
C VAL A 145 1.00 10.23 10.67
N SER A 146 2.21 10.16 11.25
CA SER A 146 2.77 8.92 11.82
C SER A 146 2.01 8.52 13.07
N ASP A 147 1.66 9.44 13.97
CA ASP A 147 0.94 9.12 15.21
C ASP A 147 -0.43 8.47 14.92
N PHE A 148 -1.13 8.96 13.88
CA PHE A 148 -2.36 8.31 13.40
C PHE A 148 -2.08 6.91 12.84
N GLY A 149 -0.94 6.71 12.20
CA GLY A 149 -0.47 5.40 11.75
C GLY A 149 -0.31 4.44 12.93
N ASP A 150 0.45 4.85 13.94
CA ASP A 150 0.76 4.06 15.13
C ASP A 150 -0.50 3.73 15.93
N ALA A 151 -1.42 4.68 16.09
CA ALA A 151 -2.69 4.43 16.77
C ALA A 151 -3.62 3.47 16.01
N LYS A 152 -3.44 3.33 14.70
CA LYS A 152 -4.20 2.39 13.86
C LYS A 152 -3.58 0.99 13.88
N ASP A 153 -2.34 0.82 14.34
CA ASP A 153 -1.65 -0.47 14.31
C ASP A 153 -2.41 -1.60 15.03
N PRO A 154 -3.01 -1.40 16.22
CA PRO A 154 -3.79 -2.46 16.86
C PRO A 154 -4.94 -2.97 15.98
N LEU A 155 -5.69 -2.06 15.37
CA LEU A 155 -6.78 -2.38 14.44
C LEU A 155 -6.24 -3.13 13.20
N PHE A 156 -5.11 -2.68 12.66
CA PHE A 156 -4.49 -3.34 11.52
C PHE A 156 -4.11 -4.80 11.84
N TRP A 157 -3.46 -5.03 12.99
CA TRP A 157 -3.07 -6.37 13.43
C TRP A 157 -4.25 -7.27 13.75
N GLU A 158 -5.34 -6.71 14.29
CA GLU A 158 -6.58 -7.44 14.50
C GLU A 158 -7.13 -7.99 13.18
N ILE A 159 -7.28 -7.14 12.16
CA ILE A 159 -7.78 -7.55 10.84
C ILE A 159 -6.81 -8.53 10.18
N MET A 160 -5.51 -8.29 10.30
CA MET A 160 -4.49 -9.17 9.74
C MET A 160 -4.51 -10.56 10.37
N ARG A 161 -4.77 -10.68 11.67
CA ARG A 161 -4.93 -11.99 12.33
C ARG A 161 -6.09 -12.78 11.70
N ARG A 162 -7.19 -12.12 11.38
CA ARG A 162 -8.35 -12.74 10.71
C ARG A 162 -8.03 -13.07 9.25
N ALA A 163 -7.33 -12.19 8.54
CA ALA A 163 -6.83 -12.43 7.19
C ALA A 163 -5.91 -13.67 7.12
N ASN A 164 -5.04 -13.86 8.12
CA ASN A 164 -4.18 -15.04 8.22
C ASN A 164 -4.97 -16.34 8.45
N ALA A 165 -6.07 -16.31 9.24
CA ALA A 165 -6.96 -17.46 9.37
C ALA A 165 -7.66 -17.77 8.03
N TRP A 166 -8.22 -16.74 7.39
CA TRP A 166 -8.84 -16.85 6.07
C TRP A 166 -7.89 -17.41 5.01
N GLN A 167 -6.61 -17.02 5.04
CA GLN A 167 -5.60 -17.59 4.15
C GLN A 167 -5.48 -19.11 4.30
N GLN A 168 -5.50 -19.62 5.54
CA GLN A 168 -5.40 -21.05 5.80
C GLN A 168 -6.66 -21.78 5.32
N ASP A 169 -7.84 -21.20 5.56
CA ASP A 169 -9.12 -21.79 5.20
C ASP A 169 -9.34 -21.84 3.68
N THR A 170 -8.83 -20.85 2.94
CA THR A 170 -9.03 -20.71 1.49
C THR A 170 -7.83 -21.18 0.66
N ALA A 171 -6.75 -21.59 1.31
CA ALA A 171 -5.44 -21.83 0.67
C ALA A 171 -4.99 -20.64 -0.21
N TRP A 172 -5.29 -19.41 0.23
CA TRP A 172 -4.94 -18.20 -0.51
C TRP A 172 -3.43 -18.14 -0.77
N ARG A 173 -3.09 -17.65 -1.97
CA ARG A 173 -1.74 -17.34 -2.40
C ARG A 173 -1.75 -15.96 -3.06
N SER A 174 -0.62 -15.27 -3.03
CA SER A 174 -0.46 -13.90 -3.56
C SER A 174 -0.67 -13.74 -5.08
N GLY A 175 -1.17 -14.77 -5.77
CA GLY A 175 -1.29 -14.85 -7.23
C GLY A 175 -0.01 -15.32 -7.88
#